data_AF-A0A357Z5F9-F1
#
_entry.id   AF-A0A357Z5F9-F1
#
_cell.length_a   1.000
_cell.length_b   1.000
_cell.length_c   1.000
_cell.angle_alpha   90.00
_cell.angle_beta   90.00
_cell.angle_gamma   90.00
#
_symmetry.space_group_name_H-M   'P 1'
#
loop_
_entity.id
_entity.type
_entity.pdbx_description
1 polymer ?
#
loop_
_entity_poly.entity_id
_entity_poly.type
_entity_poly.pdbx_seq_one_letter_code
_entity_poly.pdbx_strand_id
1 'polypeptide(L)'
;MAPPIGSQEEFNRIWLKTVNGGVTQNDPRYTNEWLFDWVNSGGLARLAWNGFIEAPTHGAYRIESIITGKKVELANLPMIV
;
A
#
# COMPACT_ATOMS: atom_id res chain seq x y z
N MET A 1 1.96 -3.60 -10.46
CA MET A 1 0.66 -4.27 -10.27
C MET A 1 0.10 -4.77 -11.60
N ALA A 2 -0.22 -6.06 -11.67
CA ALA A 2 -0.89 -6.72 -12.81
C ALA A 2 -2.28 -6.11 -13.07
N PRO A 3 -2.92 -6.34 -14.23
CA PRO A 3 -4.32 -5.95 -14.44
C PRO A 3 -5.23 -6.57 -13.36
N PRO A 4 -6.23 -5.84 -12.84
CA PRO A 4 -7.10 -6.36 -11.80
C PRO A 4 -8.06 -7.41 -12.39
N ILE A 5 -8.34 -8.48 -11.65
CA ILE A 5 -9.32 -9.51 -12.07
C ILE A 5 -10.75 -9.21 -11.59
N GLY A 6 -10.92 -8.20 -10.75
CA GLY A 6 -12.23 -7.79 -10.23
C GLY A 6 -12.18 -6.51 -9.40
N SER A 7 -13.35 -6.08 -8.91
CA SER A 7 -13.51 -4.81 -8.20
C SER A 7 -12.65 -4.69 -6.94
N GLN A 8 -12.46 -5.80 -6.20
CA GLN A 8 -11.59 -5.79 -5.01
C GLN A 8 -10.14 -5.43 -5.37
N GLU A 9 -9.60 -5.98 -6.45
CA GLU A 9 -8.25 -5.67 -6.90
C GLU A 9 -8.13 -4.26 -7.52
N GLU A 10 -9.22 -3.73 -8.07
CA GLU A 10 -9.31 -2.35 -8.50
C GLU A 10 -9.21 -1.39 -7.30
N PHE A 11 -9.98 -1.63 -6.24
CA PHE A 11 -9.90 -0.84 -5.00
C PHE A 11 -8.54 -1.02 -4.31
N ASN A 12 -7.99 -2.23 -4.26
CA ASN A 12 -6.64 -2.46 -3.71
C ASN A 12 -5.57 -1.71 -4.50
N ARG A 13 -5.69 -1.64 -5.84
CA ARG A 13 -4.79 -0.86 -6.69
C ARG A 13 -4.87 0.63 -6.38
N ILE A 14 -6.08 1.16 -6.25
CA ILE A 14 -6.30 2.57 -5.89
C ILE A 14 -5.66 2.83 -4.53
N TRP A 15 -5.96 2.00 -3.53
CA TRP A 15 -5.42 2.12 -2.18
C TRP A 15 -3.89 2.07 -2.13
N LEU A 16 -3.25 1.10 -2.80
CA LEU A 16 -1.78 0.99 -2.87
C LEU A 16 -1.12 2.22 -3.50
N LYS A 17 -1.75 2.83 -4.50
CA LYS A 17 -1.27 4.09 -5.10
C LYS A 17 -1.44 5.26 -4.15
N THR A 18 -2.56 5.32 -3.42
CA THR A 18 -2.82 6.39 -2.44
C THR A 18 -1.78 6.44 -1.33
N VAL A 19 -1.35 5.29 -0.82
CA VAL A 19 -0.30 5.19 0.22
C VAL A 19 1.11 5.17 -0.37
N ASN A 20 1.25 5.38 -1.68
CA ASN A 20 2.52 5.32 -2.41
C ASN A 20 3.31 4.01 -2.19
N GLY A 21 2.59 2.93 -1.87
CA GLY A 21 3.14 1.62 -1.55
C GLY A 21 3.22 0.67 -2.75
N GLY A 22 2.71 1.09 -3.90
CA GLY A 22 2.74 0.28 -5.12
C GLY A 22 2.58 1.09 -6.40
N VAL A 23 3.21 0.59 -7.47
CA VAL A 23 3.14 1.16 -8.82
C VAL A 23 2.59 0.17 -9.82
N THR A 24 2.09 0.66 -10.96
CA THR A 24 1.72 -0.21 -12.10
C THR A 24 2.95 -0.97 -12.58
N GLN A 25 2.80 -2.25 -12.94
CA GLN A 25 3.95 -3.00 -13.46
C GLN A 25 4.25 -2.53 -14.89
N ASN A 26 5.51 -2.61 -15.29
CA ASN A 26 5.87 -2.50 -16.70
C ASN A 26 5.50 -3.80 -17.43
N ASP A 27 5.74 -3.83 -18.74
CA ASP A 27 5.46 -4.99 -19.57
C ASP A 27 6.13 -6.25 -18.97
N PRO A 28 5.35 -7.28 -18.59
CA PRO A 28 5.88 -8.46 -17.92
C PRO A 28 6.82 -9.31 -18.79
N ARG A 29 6.86 -9.10 -20.11
CA ARG A 29 7.84 -9.77 -21.00
C ARG A 29 9.29 -9.37 -20.68
N TYR A 30 9.48 -8.21 -20.06
CA TYR A 30 10.80 -7.65 -19.72
C TYR A 30 11.04 -7.58 -18.21
N THR A 31 10.35 -8.40 -17.41
CA THR A 31 10.46 -8.38 -15.93
C THR A 31 11.88 -8.60 -15.43
N ASN A 32 12.67 -9.42 -16.13
CA ASN A 32 14.08 -9.65 -15.84
C ASN A 32 14.97 -8.40 -16.00
N GLU A 33 14.45 -7.31 -16.57
CA GLU A 33 15.13 -6.03 -16.68
C GLU A 33 14.57 -5.05 -15.65
N TRP A 34 13.31 -4.62 -15.83
CA TRP A 34 12.76 -3.51 -15.05
C TRP A 34 12.63 -3.80 -13.55
N LEU A 35 12.44 -5.06 -13.16
CA LEU A 35 12.35 -5.41 -11.73
C LEU A 35 13.71 -5.22 -11.05
N PHE A 36 14.78 -5.65 -11.71
CA PHE A 36 16.13 -5.52 -11.17
C PHE A 36 16.61 -4.08 -11.20
N ASP A 37 16.17 -3.26 -12.17
CA ASP A 37 16.39 -1.81 -12.12
C ASP A 37 15.78 -1.18 -10.87
N TRP A 38 14.56 -1.59 -10.48
CA TRP A 38 13.92 -1.10 -9.24
C TRP A 38 14.61 -1.59 -7.97
N VAL A 39 15.09 -2.84 -7.97
CA VAL A 39 15.87 -3.39 -6.86
C VAL A 39 17.18 -2.62 -6.70
N ASN A 40 17.96 -2.50 -7.78
CA ASN A 40 19.28 -1.89 -7.78
C ASN A 40 19.24 -0.38 -7.49
N SER A 41 18.21 0.32 -7.96
CA SER A 41 18.00 1.75 -7.65
C SER A 41 17.42 2.00 -6.25
N GLY A 42 17.05 0.96 -5.51
CA GLY A 42 16.31 1.04 -4.26
C GLY A 42 14.86 1.53 -4.41
N GLY A 43 14.35 1.66 -5.63
CA GLY A 43 12.96 2.07 -5.90
C GLY A 43 11.96 1.10 -5.28
N LEU A 44 12.22 -0.20 -5.37
CA LEU A 44 11.36 -1.22 -4.76
C LEU A 44 11.34 -1.10 -3.22
N ALA A 45 12.49 -0.85 -2.61
CA ALA A 45 12.61 -0.65 -1.17
C ALA A 45 11.86 0.62 -0.70
N ARG A 46 11.95 1.72 -1.47
CA ARG A 46 11.19 2.95 -1.17
C ARG A 46 9.68 2.73 -1.22
N LEU A 47 9.17 1.99 -2.20
CA LEU A 47 7.75 1.66 -2.27
C LEU A 47 7.31 0.81 -1.08
N ALA A 48 8.09 -0.21 -0.72
CA ALA A 48 7.80 -1.05 0.44
C ALA A 48 7.80 -0.24 1.75
N TRP A 49 8.77 0.66 1.91
CA TRP A 49 8.84 1.56 3.06
C TRP A 49 7.61 2.47 3.13
N ASN A 50 7.30 3.20 2.05
CA ASN A 50 6.13 4.08 1.99
C ASN A 50 4.83 3.32 2.32
N GLY A 51 4.63 2.14 1.72
CA GLY A 51 3.47 1.30 2.02
C GLY A 51 3.40 0.85 3.48
N PHE A 52 4.54 0.69 4.16
CA PHE A 52 4.58 0.34 5.58
C PHE A 52 4.29 1.55 6.49
N ILE A 53 4.90 2.70 6.22
CA ILE A 53 4.78 3.89 7.08
C ILE A 53 3.50 4.70 6.84
N GLU A 54 3.03 4.82 5.59
CA GLU A 54 1.87 5.65 5.22
C GLU A 54 0.54 4.90 5.29
N ALA A 55 0.57 3.56 5.31
CA ALA A 55 -0.69 2.80 5.32
C ALA A 55 -1.45 3.02 6.64
N PRO A 56 -2.76 3.33 6.57
CA PRO A 56 -3.56 3.54 7.76
C PRO A 56 -3.64 2.26 8.58
N THR A 57 -3.29 2.38 9.86
CA THR A 57 -3.34 1.26 10.81
C THR A 57 -4.70 1.20 11.52
N HIS A 58 -4.93 0.09 12.25
CA HIS A 58 -6.11 -0.10 13.09
C HIS A 58 -7.45 -0.14 12.31
N GLY A 59 -7.45 -0.64 11.08
CA GLY A 59 -8.64 -0.70 10.22
C GLY A 59 -9.85 -1.37 10.88
N ALA A 60 -9.65 -2.48 11.59
CA ALA A 60 -10.74 -3.20 12.27
C ALA A 60 -11.43 -2.31 13.33
N TYR A 61 -10.66 -1.62 14.17
CA TYR A 61 -11.18 -0.70 15.18
C TYR A 61 -11.85 0.54 14.58
N ARG A 62 -11.30 1.06 13.47
CA ARG A 62 -11.91 2.17 12.73
C ARG A 62 -13.28 1.75 12.18
N ILE A 63 -13.37 0.56 11.58
CA ILE A 63 -14.64 0.00 11.09
C ILE A 63 -15.62 -0.19 12.25
N GLU A 64 -15.19 -0.77 13.37
CA GLU A 64 -16.02 -0.91 14.57
C GLU A 64 -16.57 0.44 15.06
N SER A 65 -15.74 1.48 15.11
CA SER A 65 -16.15 2.81 15.55
C SER A 65 -17.24 3.41 14.65
N ILE A 66 -17.14 3.19 13.33
CA ILE A 66 -18.13 3.68 12.36
C ILE A 66 -19.45 2.94 12.52
N ILE A 67 -19.40 1.61 12.69
CA ILE A 67 -20.60 0.77 12.81
C ILE A 67 -21.32 1.01 14.15
N THR A 68 -20.57 1.15 15.24
CA THR A 68 -21.13 1.21 16.61
C THR A 68 -21.33 2.63 17.13
N GLY A 69 -20.73 3.64 16.49
CA GLY A 69 -20.68 5.02 16.96
C GLY A 69 -19.81 5.25 18.19
N LYS A 70 -19.17 4.21 18.74
CA LYS A 70 -18.28 4.32 19.89
C LYS A 70 -16.91 4.81 19.43
N LYS A 71 -16.39 5.85 20.07
CA LYS A 71 -15.01 6.29 19.81
C LYS A 71 -14.04 5.23 20.30
N VAL A 72 -13.11 4.82 19.43
CA VAL A 72 -11.96 4.00 19.81
C VAL A 72 -10.77 4.92 19.99
N GLU A 73 -10.15 4.89 21.17
CA GLU A 73 -8.87 5.54 21.40
C GLU A 73 -7.76 4.68 20.77
N LEU A 74 -7.15 5.20 19.72
CA LEU A 74 -6.00 4.56 19.07
C LEU A 74 -4.73 5.16 19.66
N ALA A 75 -3.74 4.31 19.95
CA ALA A 75 -2.43 4.78 20.36
C ALA A 75 -1.80 5.62 19.24
N ASN A 76 -1.23 6.77 19.58
CA ASN A 76 -0.38 7.51 18.66
C ASN A 76 0.89 6.69 18.43
N LEU A 77 1.02 6.13 17.23
CA LEU A 77 2.26 5.49 16.82
C LEU A 77 3.33 6.58 16.70
N PRO A 78 4.58 6.32 17.13
CA PRO A 78 5.67 7.28 16.91
C PRO A 78 5.80 7.53 15.40
N MET A 79 5.89 8.80 15.01
CA MET A 79 6.30 9.18 13.66
C MET A 79 7.71 8.65 13.46
N ILE A 80 7.86 7.56 12.69
CA ILE A 80 9.16 7.06 12.28
C ILE A 80 9.60 7.96 11.12
N VAL A 81 10.37 9.00 11.44
CA VAL A 81 11.05 9.88 10.46
C VAL A 81 12.26 9.16 9.91
#